data_AF-A0A372QA07-F1
#
_entry.id   AF-A0A372QA07-F1
#
_cell.length_a   1.000
_cell.length_b   1.000
_cell.length_c   1.000
_cell.angle_alpha   90.00
_cell.angle_beta   90.00
_cell.angle_gamma   90.00
#
_symmetry.space_group_name_H-M   'P 1'
#
loop_
_entity.id
_entity.type
_entity.pdbx_description
1 polymer ?
#
loop_
_entity_poly.entity_id
_entity_poly.type
_entity_poly.pdbx_seq_one_letter_code
_entity_poly.pdbx_strand_id
1 'polypeptide(L)'
;MTIVDLLNINNNCEFASNIHLEVEDLLNKAVENYIKKKEYQKIKRPKGTESISSNYETLLRQENKELYISKSLKENGEKVYQLSDSVVFFKSMIPDTRKAIASAEKSIDMLENKCWHLEDIISAKDRKIIALVDQISSHIRYSDITIELKIYSSTYKRNLWAKRHNESEYDLEVQRKYTFRFTSSIALKENSTH
;
A
#
# COMPACT_ATOMS: atom_id res chain seq x y z
N MET A 1 108.91 52.61 -39.15
CA MET A 1 107.63 52.41 -39.86
C MET A 1 107.68 53.28 -41.10
N THR A 2 107.79 52.67 -42.27
CA THR A 2 107.98 53.35 -43.56
C THR A 2 106.65 53.53 -44.30
N ILE A 3 106.60 54.44 -45.27
CA ILE A 3 105.40 54.70 -46.10
C ILE A 3 104.89 53.42 -46.80
N VAL A 4 105.79 52.46 -47.08
CA VAL A 4 105.48 51.15 -47.65
C VAL A 4 104.64 50.29 -46.67
N ASP A 5 104.90 50.37 -45.37
CA ASP A 5 104.15 49.62 -44.35
C ASP A 5 102.70 50.13 -44.24
N LEU A 6 102.48 51.45 -44.36
CA LEU A 6 101.14 52.05 -44.32
C LEU A 6 100.29 51.71 -45.56
N LEU A 7 100.91 51.68 -46.76
CA LEU A 7 100.24 51.27 -47.99
C LEU A 7 99.81 49.79 -47.97
N ASN A 8 100.65 48.92 -47.38
CA ASN A 8 100.36 47.49 -47.27
C ASN A 8 99.22 47.20 -46.28
N ILE A 9 99.16 47.94 -45.16
CA ILE A 9 98.06 47.84 -44.20
C ILE A 9 96.75 48.32 -44.81
N ASN A 10 96.76 49.44 -45.55
CA ASN A 10 95.56 49.99 -46.19
C ASN A 10 94.98 49.03 -47.26
N ASN A 11 95.83 48.46 -48.11
CA ASN A 11 95.41 47.47 -49.12
C ASN A 11 94.83 46.20 -48.48
N ASN A 12 95.38 45.74 -47.36
CA ASN A 12 94.82 44.58 -46.64
C ASN A 12 93.47 44.88 -45.97
N CYS A 13 93.27 46.09 -45.43
CA CYS A 13 91.98 46.51 -44.88
C CYS A 13 90.87 46.61 -45.95
N GLU A 14 91.21 47.09 -47.14
CA GLU A 14 90.27 47.22 -48.26
C GLU A 14 89.86 45.84 -48.82
N PHE A 15 90.81 44.91 -48.92
CA PHE A 15 90.55 43.52 -49.32
C PHE A 15 89.68 42.77 -48.30
N ALA A 16 89.96 42.92 -47.00
CA ALA A 16 89.17 42.31 -45.93
C ALA A 16 87.71 42.81 -45.91
N SER A 17 87.50 44.09 -46.22
CA SER A 17 86.15 44.69 -46.27
C SER A 17 85.31 44.16 -47.43
N ASN A 18 85.92 43.92 -48.60
CA ASN A 18 85.23 43.33 -49.74
C ASN A 18 84.82 41.87 -49.49
N ILE A 19 85.65 41.07 -48.82
CA ILE A 19 85.30 39.69 -48.46
C ILE A 19 84.12 39.66 -47.49
N HIS A 20 84.07 40.59 -46.53
CA HIS A 20 82.96 40.68 -45.58
C HIS A 20 81.62 40.92 -46.28
N LEU A 21 81.58 41.84 -47.24
CA LEU A 21 80.39 42.16 -48.02
C LEU A 21 79.90 40.96 -48.86
N GLU A 22 80.81 40.21 -49.48
CA GLU A 22 80.46 39.05 -50.31
C GLU A 22 79.86 37.89 -49.48
N VAL A 23 80.41 37.65 -48.30
CA VAL A 23 79.89 36.63 -47.37
C VAL A 23 78.50 37.01 -46.86
N GLU A 24 78.28 38.28 -46.56
CA GLU A 24 76.99 38.79 -46.07
C GLU A 24 75.89 38.64 -47.14
N ASP A 25 76.20 38.92 -48.40
CA ASP A 25 75.24 38.80 -49.51
C ASP A 25 74.86 37.33 -49.79
N LEU A 26 75.84 36.42 -49.72
CA LEU A 26 75.59 34.97 -49.82
C LEU A 26 74.71 34.46 -48.67
N LEU A 27 74.91 34.96 -47.45
CA LEU A 27 74.13 34.58 -46.28
C LEU A 27 72.67 35.03 -46.44
N ASN A 28 72.45 36.28 -46.85
CA ASN A 28 71.13 36.84 -47.08
C ASN A 28 70.37 36.06 -48.16
N LYS A 29 71.03 35.72 -49.26
CA LYS A 29 70.47 34.90 -50.34
C LYS A 29 70.08 33.49 -49.89
N ALA A 30 70.88 32.88 -49.01
CA ALA A 30 70.59 31.55 -48.46
C ALA A 30 69.35 31.58 -47.53
N VAL A 31 69.23 32.62 -46.69
CA VAL A 31 68.09 32.81 -45.79
C VAL A 31 66.80 33.03 -46.58
N GLU A 32 66.80 33.88 -47.61
CA GLU A 32 65.62 34.10 -48.45
C GLU A 32 65.13 32.81 -49.13
N ASN A 33 66.05 32.00 -49.66
CA ASN A 33 65.71 30.72 -50.29
C ASN A 33 65.09 29.73 -49.30
N TYR A 34 65.58 29.72 -48.04
CA TYR A 34 65.01 28.89 -46.99
C TYR A 34 63.57 29.31 -46.65
N ILE A 35 63.32 30.61 -46.51
CA ILE A 35 61.99 31.15 -46.23
C ILE A 35 61.01 30.77 -47.34
N LYS A 36 61.38 31.00 -48.62
CA LYS A 36 60.56 30.61 -49.78
C LYS A 36 60.23 29.12 -49.75
N LYS A 37 61.20 28.25 -49.47
CA LYS A 37 61.01 26.79 -49.37
C LYS A 37 60.01 26.40 -48.27
N LYS A 38 60.04 27.07 -47.11
CA LYS A 38 59.11 26.81 -46.00
C LYS A 38 57.69 27.28 -46.31
N GLU A 39 57.53 28.40 -47.02
CA GLU A 39 56.21 28.87 -47.44
C GLU A 39 55.59 27.95 -48.50
N TYR A 40 56.36 27.46 -49.49
CA TYR A 40 55.87 26.45 -50.44
C TYR A 40 55.44 25.14 -49.75
N GLN A 41 56.10 24.73 -48.67
CA GLN A 41 55.71 23.54 -47.89
C GLN A 41 54.41 23.73 -47.11
N LYS A 42 54.13 24.93 -46.58
CA LYS A 42 52.85 25.24 -45.91
C LYS A 42 51.69 25.23 -46.90
N ILE A 43 51.88 25.78 -48.11
CA ILE A 43 50.86 25.80 -49.17
C ILE A 43 50.60 24.39 -49.73
N LYS A 44 51.61 23.51 -49.73
CA LYS A 44 51.48 22.10 -50.14
C LYS A 44 50.85 21.17 -49.09
N ARG A 45 50.48 21.65 -47.90
CA ARG A 45 49.76 20.81 -46.93
C ARG A 45 48.41 20.41 -47.55
N PRO A 46 48.13 19.11 -47.77
CA PRO A 46 46.93 18.72 -48.50
C PRO A 46 45.69 19.03 -47.67
N LYS A 47 44.71 19.72 -48.25
CA LYS A 47 43.36 19.98 -47.69
C LYS A 47 42.49 18.70 -47.53
N GLY A 48 43.10 17.51 -47.45
CA GLY A 48 42.43 16.20 -47.51
C GLY A 48 42.28 15.45 -46.19
N THR A 49 42.77 15.99 -45.08
CA THR A 49 42.75 15.29 -43.77
C THR A 49 41.40 15.34 -43.05
N GLU A 50 40.46 16.20 -43.46
CA GLU A 50 39.13 16.30 -42.84
C GLU A 50 38.17 15.18 -43.28
N SER A 51 38.35 14.62 -44.49
CA SER A 51 37.43 13.62 -45.09
C SER A 51 37.55 12.22 -44.48
N ILE A 52 38.78 11.76 -44.25
CA ILE A 52 39.02 10.49 -43.55
C ILE A 52 38.53 10.60 -42.11
N SER A 53 38.60 11.82 -41.55
CA SER A 53 38.21 12.11 -40.18
C SER A 53 36.78 11.73 -39.82
N SER A 54 35.88 12.20 -40.65
CA SER A 54 34.44 12.02 -40.46
C SER A 54 33.99 10.55 -40.59
N ASN A 55 34.70 9.73 -41.38
CA ASN A 55 34.22 8.40 -41.74
C ASN A 55 34.47 7.36 -40.63
N TYR A 56 35.60 7.47 -39.91
CA TYR A 56 35.87 6.60 -38.77
C TYR A 56 34.98 6.89 -37.55
N GLU A 57 34.63 8.15 -37.31
CA GLU A 57 33.69 8.51 -36.22
C GLU A 57 32.29 7.93 -36.49
N THR A 58 31.88 7.92 -37.75
CA THR A 58 30.59 7.37 -38.18
C THR A 58 30.57 5.84 -37.98
N LEU A 59 31.66 5.14 -38.34
CA LEU A 59 31.83 3.71 -38.12
C LEU A 59 31.84 3.34 -36.62
N LEU A 60 32.64 4.05 -35.80
CA LEU A 60 32.69 3.83 -34.35
C LEU A 60 31.32 4.06 -33.70
N ARG A 61 30.57 5.08 -34.15
CA ARG A 61 29.22 5.33 -33.66
C ARG A 61 28.25 4.21 -34.02
N GLN A 62 28.39 3.61 -35.20
CA GLN A 62 27.58 2.48 -35.65
C GLN A 62 27.90 1.22 -34.84
N GLU A 63 29.18 0.90 -34.68
CA GLU A 63 29.65 -0.26 -33.91
C GLU A 63 29.22 -0.17 -32.44
N ASN A 64 29.31 1.02 -31.83
CA ASN A 64 28.82 1.25 -30.46
C ASN A 64 27.30 1.07 -30.31
N LYS A 65 26.51 1.43 -31.33
CA LYS A 65 25.05 1.18 -31.33
C LYS A 65 24.76 -0.32 -31.42
N GLU A 66 25.46 -1.05 -32.28
CA GLU A 66 25.31 -2.49 -32.42
C GLU A 66 25.71 -3.23 -31.13
N LEU A 67 26.79 -2.81 -30.48
CA LEU A 67 27.20 -3.29 -29.17
C LEU A 67 26.12 -3.03 -28.11
N TYR A 68 25.54 -1.82 -28.10
CA TYR A 68 24.47 -1.48 -27.17
C TYR A 68 23.22 -2.35 -27.40
N ILE A 69 22.81 -2.52 -28.66
CA ILE A 69 21.65 -3.34 -29.03
C ILE A 69 21.87 -4.80 -28.65
N SER A 70 23.05 -5.38 -28.95
CA SER A 70 23.37 -6.76 -28.60
C SER A 70 23.37 -7.01 -27.09
N LYS A 71 23.92 -6.06 -26.31
CA LYS A 71 23.87 -6.12 -24.84
C LYS A 71 22.43 -6.06 -24.32
N SER A 72 21.63 -5.11 -24.82
CA SER A 72 20.22 -4.97 -24.44
C SER A 72 19.40 -6.21 -24.82
N LEU A 73 19.65 -6.80 -26.00
CA LEU A 73 18.98 -8.02 -26.45
C LEU A 73 19.31 -9.21 -25.54
N LYS A 74 20.56 -9.36 -25.13
CA LYS A 74 20.99 -10.41 -24.20
C LYS A 74 20.29 -10.25 -22.84
N GLU A 75 20.33 -9.06 -22.26
CA GLU A 75 19.67 -8.77 -20.97
C GLU A 75 18.16 -9.02 -21.05
N ASN A 76 17.52 -8.64 -22.15
CA ASN A 76 16.09 -8.90 -22.36
C ASN A 76 15.80 -10.39 -22.55
N GLY A 77 16.67 -11.14 -23.23
CA GLY A 77 16.59 -12.59 -23.34
C GLY A 77 16.60 -13.27 -21.97
N GLU A 78 17.55 -12.91 -21.11
CA GLU A 78 17.63 -13.42 -19.72
C GLU A 78 16.36 -13.11 -18.92
N LYS A 79 15.81 -11.89 -19.04
CA LYS A 79 14.54 -11.52 -18.41
C LYS A 79 13.36 -12.35 -18.92
N VAL A 80 13.32 -12.64 -20.22
CA VAL A 80 12.28 -13.49 -20.82
C VAL A 80 12.36 -14.91 -20.28
N TYR A 81 13.56 -15.47 -20.11
CA TYR A 81 13.74 -16.78 -19.48
C TYR A 81 13.24 -16.79 -18.03
N GLN A 82 13.63 -15.80 -17.23
CA GLN A 82 13.16 -15.67 -15.83
C GLN A 82 11.63 -15.53 -15.74
N LEU A 83 11.02 -14.75 -16.64
CA LEU A 83 9.57 -14.63 -16.73
C LEU A 83 8.92 -15.95 -17.13
N SER A 84 9.51 -16.69 -18.07
CA SER A 84 9.03 -18.00 -18.49
C SER A 84 9.03 -19.00 -17.33
N ASP A 85 10.12 -19.07 -16.56
CA ASP A 85 10.22 -19.95 -15.40
C ASP A 85 9.18 -19.60 -14.33
N SER A 86 8.98 -18.30 -14.08
CA SER A 86 7.95 -17.81 -13.17
C SER A 86 6.54 -18.19 -13.62
N VAL A 87 6.25 -18.11 -14.92
CA VAL A 87 4.96 -18.52 -15.49
C VAL A 87 4.72 -20.02 -15.31
N VAL A 88 5.73 -20.85 -15.55
CA VAL A 88 5.63 -22.31 -15.33
C VAL A 88 5.38 -22.62 -13.85
N PHE A 89 6.08 -21.94 -12.95
CA PHE A 89 5.88 -22.06 -11.50
C PHE A 89 4.46 -21.68 -11.07
N PHE A 90 3.93 -20.52 -11.50
CA PHE A 90 2.56 -20.16 -11.15
C PHE A 90 1.53 -21.11 -11.76
N LYS A 91 1.79 -21.61 -12.98
CA LYS A 91 0.91 -22.60 -13.62
C LYS A 91 0.81 -23.89 -12.83
N SER A 92 1.88 -24.31 -12.14
CA SER A 92 1.84 -25.50 -11.26
C SER A 92 1.11 -25.25 -9.94
N MET A 93 1.07 -24.02 -9.42
CA MET A 93 0.36 -23.67 -8.18
C MET A 93 -1.15 -23.42 -8.34
N ILE A 94 -1.59 -23.00 -9.53
CA ILE A 94 -3.02 -22.74 -9.83
C ILE A 94 -3.95 -23.94 -9.51
N PRO A 95 -3.65 -25.20 -9.86
CA PRO A 95 -4.56 -26.31 -9.57
C PRO A 95 -4.77 -26.55 -8.07
N ASP A 96 -3.71 -26.48 -7.27
CA ASP A 96 -3.79 -26.70 -5.83
C ASP A 96 -4.60 -25.60 -5.13
N THR A 97 -4.36 -24.35 -5.52
CA THR A 97 -5.13 -23.20 -5.02
C THR A 97 -6.61 -23.32 -5.41
N ARG A 98 -6.93 -23.70 -6.65
CA ARG A 98 -8.31 -23.98 -7.08
C ARG A 98 -8.96 -25.09 -6.27
N LYS A 99 -8.24 -26.17 -5.97
CA LYS A 99 -8.75 -27.28 -5.15
C LYS A 99 -9.03 -26.83 -3.71
N ALA A 100 -8.15 -26.01 -3.13
CA ALA A 100 -8.36 -25.44 -1.80
C ALA A 100 -9.60 -24.53 -1.76
N ILE A 101 -9.80 -23.69 -2.79
CA ILE A 101 -10.97 -22.82 -2.93
C ILE A 101 -12.25 -23.66 -3.01
N ALA A 102 -12.32 -24.65 -3.89
CA ALA A 102 -13.50 -25.52 -4.02
C ALA A 102 -13.83 -26.28 -2.72
N SER A 103 -12.79 -26.68 -1.96
CA SER A 103 -12.99 -27.31 -0.64
C SER A 103 -13.53 -26.32 0.40
N ALA A 104 -13.09 -25.06 0.36
CA ALA A 104 -13.55 -24.01 1.25
C ALA A 104 -15.02 -23.64 0.94
N GLU A 105 -15.39 -23.50 -0.33
CA GLU A 105 -16.76 -23.26 -0.79
C GLU A 105 -17.73 -24.31 -0.24
N LYS A 106 -17.41 -25.60 -0.42
CA LYS A 106 -18.22 -26.70 0.13
C LYS A 106 -18.39 -26.62 1.66
N SER A 107 -17.36 -26.15 2.36
CA SER A 107 -17.39 -26.01 3.83
C SER A 107 -18.26 -24.83 4.26
N ILE A 108 -18.23 -23.73 3.49
CA ILE A 108 -19.09 -22.55 3.68
C ILE A 108 -20.55 -22.95 3.46
N ASP A 109 -20.89 -23.62 2.36
CA ASP A 109 -22.25 -24.08 2.08
C ASP A 109 -22.81 -24.94 3.24
N MET A 110 -22.00 -25.84 3.78
CA MET A 110 -22.40 -26.67 4.92
C MET A 110 -22.63 -25.83 6.19
N LEU A 111 -21.82 -24.79 6.40
CA LEU A 111 -21.96 -23.89 7.54
C LEU A 111 -23.20 -23.01 7.42
N GLU A 112 -23.47 -22.44 6.25
CA GLU A 112 -24.67 -21.65 5.98
C GLU A 112 -25.93 -22.46 6.27
N ASN A 113 -26.00 -23.72 5.82
CA ASN A 113 -27.12 -24.61 6.13
C ASN A 113 -27.31 -24.82 7.64
N LYS A 114 -26.22 -24.92 8.42
CA LYS A 114 -26.30 -25.02 9.88
C LYS A 114 -26.78 -23.71 10.51
N CYS A 115 -26.38 -22.56 9.99
CA CYS A 115 -26.86 -21.25 10.44
C CYS A 115 -28.36 -21.11 10.23
N TRP A 116 -28.87 -21.44 9.04
CA TRP A 116 -30.32 -21.46 8.75
C TRP A 116 -31.10 -22.32 9.75
N HIS A 117 -30.63 -23.54 10.04
CA HIS A 117 -31.29 -24.40 11.03
C HIS A 117 -31.30 -23.80 12.44
N LEU A 118 -30.23 -23.11 12.85
CA LEU A 118 -30.18 -22.46 14.16
C LEU A 118 -31.11 -21.24 14.21
N GLU A 119 -31.22 -20.47 13.14
CA GLU A 119 -32.14 -19.33 13.04
C GLU A 119 -33.60 -19.78 13.14
N ASP A 120 -33.97 -20.91 12.53
CA ASP A 120 -35.29 -21.52 12.67
C ASP A 120 -35.58 -21.93 14.13
N ILE A 121 -34.60 -22.54 14.80
CA ILE A 121 -34.73 -22.94 16.21
C ILE A 121 -34.88 -21.72 17.11
N ILE A 122 -34.09 -20.67 16.90
CA ILE A 122 -34.17 -19.41 17.64
C ILE A 122 -35.55 -18.78 17.42
N SER A 123 -35.97 -18.65 16.18
CA SER A 123 -37.29 -18.11 15.82
C SER A 123 -38.44 -18.88 16.50
N ALA A 124 -38.35 -20.21 16.55
CA ALA A 124 -39.34 -21.03 17.23
C ALA A 124 -39.33 -20.81 18.76
N LYS A 125 -38.17 -20.61 19.36
CA LYS A 125 -38.04 -20.30 20.80
C LYS A 125 -38.56 -18.91 21.11
N ASP A 126 -38.26 -17.91 20.29
CA ASP A 126 -38.73 -16.53 20.46
C ASP A 126 -40.26 -16.48 20.44
N ARG A 127 -40.91 -17.18 19.50
CA ARG A 127 -42.38 -17.29 19.48
C ARG A 127 -42.93 -17.92 20.78
N LYS A 128 -42.26 -18.94 21.33
CA LYS A 128 -42.67 -19.56 22.60
C LYS A 128 -42.49 -18.60 23.78
N ILE A 129 -41.41 -17.83 23.81
CA ILE A 129 -41.18 -16.81 24.84
C ILE A 129 -42.28 -15.76 24.79
N ILE A 130 -42.59 -15.22 23.60
CA ILE A 130 -43.68 -14.25 23.40
C ILE A 130 -45.00 -14.82 23.92
N ALA A 131 -45.36 -16.05 23.53
CA ALA A 131 -46.59 -16.69 23.99
C ALA A 131 -46.65 -16.84 25.52
N LEU A 132 -45.54 -17.22 26.16
CA LEU A 132 -45.47 -17.32 27.62
C LEU A 132 -45.56 -15.96 28.30
N VAL A 133 -44.94 -14.92 27.74
CA VAL A 133 -45.03 -13.55 28.24
C VAL A 133 -46.48 -13.05 28.17
N ASP A 134 -47.17 -13.30 27.06
CA ASP A 134 -48.58 -12.95 26.89
C ASP A 134 -49.46 -13.67 27.92
N GLN A 135 -49.21 -14.98 28.14
CA GLN A 135 -49.90 -15.75 29.17
C GLN A 135 -49.67 -15.18 30.58
N ILE A 136 -48.42 -14.91 30.96
CA ILE A 136 -48.08 -14.31 32.26
C ILE A 136 -48.74 -12.94 32.40
N SER A 137 -48.67 -12.10 31.37
CA SER A 137 -49.29 -10.77 31.36
C SER A 137 -50.79 -10.86 31.57
N SER A 138 -51.46 -11.80 30.89
CA SER A 138 -52.89 -12.03 31.10
C SER A 138 -53.20 -12.45 32.54
N HIS A 139 -52.45 -13.39 33.12
CA HIS A 139 -52.66 -13.85 34.49
C HIS A 139 -52.43 -12.73 35.52
N ILE A 140 -51.40 -11.89 35.30
CA ILE A 140 -51.12 -10.72 36.15
C ILE A 140 -52.22 -9.67 36.01
N ARG A 141 -52.72 -9.39 34.80
CA ARG A 141 -53.83 -8.44 34.59
C ARG A 141 -55.13 -8.89 35.26
N TYR A 142 -55.37 -10.20 35.43
CA TYR A 142 -56.50 -10.73 36.20
C TYR A 142 -56.24 -10.87 37.70
N SER A 143 -55.02 -10.62 38.18
CA SER A 143 -54.77 -10.41 39.62
C SER A 143 -55.18 -9.01 40.02
N ASP A 144 -56.49 -8.76 39.94
CA ASP A 144 -57.10 -7.54 40.42
C ASP A 144 -56.67 -7.32 41.88
N ILE A 145 -55.87 -6.29 42.13
CA ILE A 145 -55.35 -5.90 43.45
C ILE A 145 -56.48 -5.61 44.46
N THR A 146 -57.71 -5.47 43.96
CA THR A 146 -58.92 -5.34 44.76
C THR A 146 -59.51 -6.68 45.20
N ILE A 147 -59.08 -7.83 44.64
CA ILE A 147 -59.59 -9.16 44.97
C ILE A 147 -58.61 -9.91 45.88
N GLU A 148 -59.12 -10.46 46.97
CA GLU A 148 -58.32 -11.23 47.92
C GLU A 148 -57.82 -12.54 47.29
N LEU A 149 -56.49 -12.66 47.25
CA LEU A 149 -55.80 -13.82 46.68
C LEU A 149 -55.99 -15.05 47.57
N LYS A 150 -56.20 -16.22 46.94
CA LYS A 150 -56.31 -17.51 47.65
C LYS A 150 -55.00 -17.91 48.32
N ILE A 151 -53.87 -17.56 47.71
CA ILE A 151 -52.53 -17.87 48.21
C ILE A 151 -51.71 -16.59 48.16
N TYR A 152 -51.17 -16.19 49.30
CA TYR A 152 -50.34 -15.01 49.42
C TYR A 152 -48.91 -15.32 49.00
N SER A 153 -48.38 -14.55 48.06
CA SER A 153 -47.00 -14.70 47.58
C SER A 153 -45.94 -14.25 48.59
N SER A 154 -46.32 -13.53 49.65
CA SER A 154 -45.43 -13.11 50.73
C SER A 154 -46.17 -12.87 52.04
N THR A 155 -45.43 -12.90 53.16
CA THR A 155 -45.95 -12.53 54.49
C THR A 155 -46.43 -11.09 54.53
N TYR A 156 -45.72 -10.16 53.86
CA TYR A 156 -46.14 -8.77 53.70
C TYR A 156 -47.53 -8.65 53.06
N LYS A 157 -47.79 -9.36 51.95
CA LYS A 157 -49.11 -9.34 51.29
C LYS A 157 -50.20 -9.94 52.17
N ARG A 158 -49.91 -11.01 52.91
CA ARG A 158 -50.84 -11.61 53.88
C ARG A 158 -51.23 -10.61 54.96
N ASN A 159 -50.25 -9.94 55.56
CA ASN A 159 -50.49 -8.95 56.61
C ASN A 159 -51.26 -7.72 56.10
N LEU A 160 -50.98 -7.29 54.87
CA LEU A 160 -51.71 -6.20 54.23
C LEU A 160 -53.20 -6.53 54.06
N TRP A 161 -53.52 -7.75 53.62
CA TRP A 161 -54.91 -8.20 53.50
C TRP A 161 -55.60 -8.43 54.85
N ALA A 162 -54.87 -8.91 55.86
CA ALA A 162 -55.39 -9.00 57.23
C ALA A 162 -55.74 -7.61 57.81
N LYS A 163 -54.91 -6.60 57.53
CA LYS A 163 -55.21 -5.21 57.90
C LYS A 163 -56.48 -4.70 57.21
N ARG A 164 -56.63 -4.96 55.91
CA ARG A 164 -57.84 -4.58 55.15
C ARG A 164 -59.10 -5.28 55.66
N HIS A 165 -59.02 -6.54 56.09
CA HIS A 165 -60.12 -7.25 56.74
C HIS A 165 -60.56 -6.52 58.01
N ASN A 166 -59.62 -6.21 58.90
CA ASN A 166 -59.91 -5.47 60.15
C ASN A 166 -60.50 -4.07 59.86
N GLU A 167 -60.00 -3.37 58.85
CA GLU A 167 -60.53 -2.07 58.44
C GLU A 167 -61.96 -2.19 57.88
N SER A 168 -62.26 -3.24 57.12
CA SER A 168 -63.58 -3.45 56.52
C SER A 168 -64.69 -3.75 57.53
N GLU A 169 -64.35 -4.18 58.75
CA GLU A 169 -65.33 -4.37 59.82
C GLU A 169 -66.01 -3.05 60.23
N TYR A 170 -65.32 -1.92 60.08
CA TYR A 170 -65.78 -0.61 60.54
C TYR A 170 -65.86 0.44 59.41
N ASP A 171 -65.29 0.18 58.22
CA ASP A 171 -65.26 1.10 57.08
C ASP A 171 -65.97 0.52 55.83
N LEU A 172 -67.13 1.09 55.49
CA LEU A 172 -67.95 0.71 54.35
C LEU A 172 -67.36 1.12 52.99
N GLU A 173 -66.40 2.06 52.93
CA GLU A 173 -65.67 2.36 51.69
C GLU A 173 -64.66 1.26 51.38
N VAL A 174 -63.97 0.75 52.40
CA VAL A 174 -63.05 -0.39 52.27
C VAL A 174 -63.80 -1.65 51.85
N GLN A 175 -64.99 -1.90 52.41
CA GLN A 175 -65.83 -3.02 52.03
C GLN A 175 -66.31 -2.96 50.56
N ARG A 176 -66.57 -1.76 50.02
CA ARG A 176 -66.95 -1.57 48.60
C ARG A 176 -65.76 -1.64 47.65
N LYS A 177 -64.58 -1.26 48.12
CA LYS A 177 -63.35 -1.17 47.30
C LYS A 177 -62.65 -2.51 47.11
N TYR A 178 -62.83 -3.47 48.02
CA TYR A 178 -62.12 -4.75 48.01
C TYR A 178 -63.08 -5.95 48.06
N THR A 179 -62.80 -6.98 47.27
CA THR A 179 -63.50 -8.27 47.28
C THR A 179 -62.79 -9.24 48.21
N PHE A 180 -63.34 -9.44 49.41
CA PHE A 180 -62.83 -10.36 50.42
C PHE A 180 -63.33 -11.79 50.20
N ARG A 181 -62.52 -12.79 50.54
CA ARG A 181 -62.93 -14.20 50.57
C ARG A 181 -63.50 -14.52 51.97
N PHE A 182 -64.76 -14.91 52.03
CA PHE A 182 -65.33 -15.50 53.25
C PHE A 182 -64.64 -16.83 53.54
N THR A 183 -63.84 -16.89 54.60
CA THR A 183 -63.36 -18.16 55.15
C THR A 183 -64.43 -18.71 56.08
N SER A 184 -64.90 -19.93 55.83
CA SER A 184 -66.02 -20.57 56.53
C SER A 184 -65.79 -20.85 58.02
N SER A 185 -64.73 -20.32 58.63
CA SER A 185 -64.39 -20.49 60.05
C SER A 185 -65.21 -19.59 60.98
N ILE A 186 -65.97 -18.62 60.47
CA ILE A 186 -66.85 -17.76 61.29
C ILE A 186 -68.16 -18.47 61.68
N ALA A 187 -68.58 -19.49 60.91
CA ALA A 187 -69.84 -20.22 61.16
C ALA A 187 -69.85 -21.14 62.41
N LEU A 188 -68.70 -21.35 63.06
CA LEU A 188 -68.60 -22.26 64.22
C LEU A 188 -68.58 -21.54 65.58
N LYS A 189 -68.58 -20.20 65.62
CA LYS A 189 -68.50 -19.46 66.89
C LYS A 189 -69.85 -19.02 67.45
N GLU A 190 -70.95 -19.15 66.70
CA GLU A 190 -72.30 -18.74 67.14
C GLU A 190 -73.14 -19.87 67.76
N ASN A 191 -72.70 -21.14 67.71
CA ASN A 191 -73.53 -22.28 68.17
C ASN A 191 -73.14 -22.87 69.53
N SER A 192 -72.49 -22.09 70.42
CA SER A 192 -72.24 -22.53 71.80
C SER A 192 -72.57 -21.41 72.78
N THR A 193 -73.85 -21.09 72.84
CA THR A 193 -74.50 -20.41 73.96
C THR A 193 -76.00 -20.70 73.86
N HIS A 194 -76.41 -21.86 74.38
CA HIS A 194 -77.65 -22.07 75.12
C HIS A 194 -77.70 -23.49 75.68
#